data_AF-A0A1C0TRM6-F1
#
_entry.id   AF-A0A1C0TRM6-F1
#
_cell.length_a   1.000
_cell.length_b   1.000
_cell.length_c   1.000
_cell.angle_alpha   90.00
_cell.angle_beta   90.00
_cell.angle_gamma   90.00
#
_symmetry.space_group_name_H-M   'P 1'
#
loop_
_entity.id
_entity.type
_entity.pdbx_description
1 polymer ?
#
loop_
_entity_poly.entity_id
_entity_poly.type
_entity_poly.pdbx_seq_one_letter_code
_entity_poly.pdbx_strand_id
1 'polypeptide(L)'
;MFENVVLLSGLLSVVWITVGVIVAAKFYPNYNHYQQFCSELGAAGSPTEKLSPLINNYPLGVLFCLFGWSITQQFGDSILLSISGWLIIVHGIGTWVAGFFPMDKDPYTKSPSVHCQIHSWAGLIMLLSLLIAPLLVTFSDLPAEFRVFSLLCAIVAFYFLVKMARAVKQKQNVGLFQRLSYWAKLLWLAGLSLLLWSA
;
A
#
# COMPACT_ATOMS: atom_id res chain seq x y z
N MET A 1 -8.80 16.30 -20.33
CA MET A 1 -8.16 15.10 -20.91
C MET A 1 -6.96 14.64 -20.09
N PHE A 2 -5.93 15.48 -19.86
CA PHE A 2 -4.78 15.12 -19.02
C PHE A 2 -5.16 14.81 -17.56
N GLU A 3 -6.03 15.64 -16.96
CA GLU A 3 -6.48 15.46 -15.56
C GLU A 3 -7.19 14.11 -15.33
N ASN A 4 -7.98 13.66 -16.31
CA ASN A 4 -8.64 12.36 -16.24
C ASN A 4 -7.62 11.21 -16.33
N VAL A 5 -6.57 11.32 -17.15
CA VAL A 5 -5.54 10.27 -17.25
C VAL A 5 -4.77 10.13 -15.94
N VAL A 6 -4.57 11.20 -15.16
CA VAL A 6 -3.89 11.12 -13.86
C VAL A 6 -4.66 10.25 -12.87
N LEU A 7 -6.00 10.17 -12.96
CA LEU A 7 -6.79 9.26 -12.10
C LEU A 7 -6.39 7.80 -12.27
N LEU A 8 -5.89 7.40 -13.45
CA LEU A 8 -5.40 6.03 -13.72
C LEU A 8 -4.09 5.69 -12.98
N SER A 9 -3.43 6.67 -12.33
CA SER A 9 -2.25 6.39 -11.49
C SER A 9 -2.58 5.46 -10.32
N GLY A 10 -3.82 5.49 -9.81
CA GLY A 10 -4.31 4.53 -8.82
C GLY A 10 -4.27 3.09 -9.34
N LEU A 11 -4.86 2.82 -10.51
CA LEU A 11 -4.77 1.52 -11.19
C LEU A 11 -3.33 1.12 -11.51
N LEU A 12 -2.55 2.05 -12.09
CA LEU A 12 -1.17 1.82 -12.47
C LEU A 12 -0.31 1.43 -11.26
N SER A 13 -0.53 2.01 -10.09
CA SER A 13 0.19 1.67 -8.86
C SER A 13 0.05 0.18 -8.48
N VAL A 14 -1.13 -0.41 -8.71
CA VAL A 14 -1.42 -1.81 -8.39
C VAL A 14 -0.71 -2.76 -9.35
N VAL A 15 -0.74 -2.43 -10.64
CA VAL A 15 0.01 -3.17 -11.66
C VAL A 15 1.51 -3.07 -11.36
N TRP A 16 1.98 -1.86 -11.07
CA TRP A 16 3.38 -1.56 -10.84
C TRP A 16 3.94 -2.32 -9.63
N ILE A 17 3.28 -2.26 -8.47
CA ILE A 17 3.75 -2.97 -7.27
C ILE A 17 3.73 -4.49 -7.45
N THR A 18 2.73 -5.02 -8.17
CA THR A 18 2.65 -6.46 -8.44
C THR A 18 3.84 -6.93 -9.28
N VAL A 19 4.14 -6.21 -10.37
CA VAL A 19 5.29 -6.51 -11.22
C VAL A 19 6.61 -6.27 -10.48
N GLY A 20 6.76 -5.13 -9.81
CA GLY A 20 8.00 -4.74 -9.16
C GLY A 20 8.38 -5.64 -7.97
N VAL A 21 7.41 -6.16 -7.22
CA VAL A 21 7.66 -7.18 -6.18
C VAL A 21 8.12 -8.51 -6.81
N ILE A 22 7.52 -8.95 -7.92
CA ILE A 22 7.94 -10.17 -8.63
C ILE A 22 9.36 -9.99 -9.19
N VAL A 23 9.65 -8.83 -9.78
CA VAL A 23 10.97 -8.53 -10.34
C VAL A 23 12.02 -8.49 -9.24
N ALA A 24 11.80 -7.75 -8.15
CA ALA A 24 12.74 -7.72 -7.02
C ALA A 24 12.97 -9.12 -6.43
N ALA A 25 11.91 -9.91 -6.21
CA ALA A 25 12.02 -11.26 -5.67
C ALA A 25 12.93 -12.19 -6.50
N LYS A 26 12.96 -12.04 -7.83
CA LYS A 26 13.86 -12.82 -8.70
C LYS A 26 15.35 -12.60 -8.41
N PHE A 27 15.71 -11.46 -7.84
CA PHE A 27 17.09 -11.12 -7.50
C PHE A 27 17.43 -11.36 -6.02
N TYR A 28 16.51 -11.92 -5.23
CA TYR A 28 16.73 -12.28 -3.84
C TYR A 28 16.68 -13.82 -3.69
N PRO A 29 17.84 -14.50 -3.64
CA PRO A 29 17.92 -15.94 -3.43
C PRO A 29 17.18 -16.39 -2.17
N ASN A 30 16.40 -17.47 -2.30
CA ASN A 30 15.58 -18.06 -1.24
C ASN A 30 14.44 -17.16 -0.72
N TYR A 31 14.14 -16.05 -1.39
CA TYR A 31 12.99 -15.24 -1.02
C TYR A 31 11.70 -16.03 -1.15
N ASN A 32 10.90 -16.07 -0.09
CA ASN A 32 9.65 -16.81 -0.05
C ASN A 32 8.47 -15.85 0.16
N HIS A 33 7.61 -15.69 -0.85
CA HIS A 33 6.44 -14.82 -0.80
C HIS A 33 5.43 -15.16 0.31
N TYR A 34 5.39 -16.40 0.78
CA TYR A 34 4.50 -16.81 1.87
C TYR A 34 5.10 -16.45 3.22
N GLN A 35 6.41 -16.68 3.40
CA GLN A 35 7.06 -16.55 4.70
C GLN A 35 7.57 -15.13 4.97
N GLN A 36 7.97 -14.38 3.95
CA GLN A 36 8.65 -13.10 4.11
C GLN A 36 7.78 -11.90 3.74
N PHE A 37 7.95 -10.81 4.48
CA PHE A 37 7.30 -9.54 4.18
C PHE A 37 7.76 -9.00 2.83
N CYS A 38 6.91 -8.23 2.16
CA CYS A 38 7.31 -7.45 0.98
C CYS A 38 8.46 -6.49 1.30
N SER A 39 8.47 -5.90 2.50
CA SER A 39 9.50 -4.96 2.95
C SER A 39 10.87 -5.60 3.10
N GLU A 40 10.96 -6.92 3.30
CA GLU A 40 12.25 -7.63 3.38
C GLU A 40 13.03 -7.57 2.06
N LEU A 41 12.36 -7.37 0.92
CA LEU A 41 13.02 -7.13 -0.37
C LEU A 41 13.90 -5.87 -0.36
N GLY A 42 13.60 -4.90 0.51
CA GLY A 42 14.38 -3.69 0.72
C GLY A 42 15.07 -3.65 2.09
N ALA A 43 15.18 -4.76 2.81
CA ALA A 43 15.82 -4.78 4.12
C ALA A 43 17.32 -4.53 4.02
N ALA A 44 17.90 -3.95 5.06
CA ALA A 44 19.33 -3.70 5.16
C ALA A 44 20.14 -5.00 4.98
N GLY A 45 21.13 -4.98 4.10
CA GLY A 45 21.96 -6.12 3.75
C GLY A 45 21.24 -7.21 2.94
N SER A 46 20.03 -6.95 2.42
CA SER A 46 19.39 -7.86 1.46
C SER A 46 20.01 -7.69 0.06
N PRO A 47 20.01 -8.74 -0.79
CA PRO A 47 20.54 -8.66 -2.16
C PRO A 47 19.88 -7.59 -3.02
N THR A 48 18.64 -7.21 -2.67
CA THR A 48 17.82 -6.25 -3.38
C THR A 48 17.62 -4.94 -2.62
N GLU A 49 18.39 -4.67 -1.58
CA GLU A 49 18.27 -3.49 -0.71
C GLU A 49 18.14 -2.19 -1.49
N LYS A 50 18.96 -2.00 -2.53
CA LYS A 50 18.91 -0.80 -3.40
C LYS A 50 17.89 -0.92 -4.53
N LEU A 51 17.73 -2.12 -5.09
CA LEU A 51 16.86 -2.35 -6.25
C LEU A 51 15.39 -2.20 -5.88
N SER A 52 14.96 -2.81 -4.78
CA SER A 52 13.55 -2.85 -4.36
C SER A 52 12.96 -1.45 -4.16
N PRO A 53 13.52 -0.53 -3.34
CA PRO A 53 12.97 0.80 -3.20
C PRO A 53 13.05 1.63 -4.48
N LEU A 54 14.09 1.43 -5.29
CA LEU A 54 14.27 2.12 -6.57
C LEU A 54 13.12 1.82 -7.55
N ILE A 55 12.74 0.55 -7.70
CA ILE A 55 11.69 0.15 -8.64
C ILE A 55 10.31 0.08 -8.01
N ASN A 56 10.20 0.05 -6.68
CA ASN A 56 8.92 -0.02 -5.98
C ASN A 56 8.64 1.30 -5.24
N ASN A 57 9.30 1.54 -4.11
CA ASN A 57 8.91 2.61 -3.19
C ASN A 57 8.88 4.01 -3.83
N TYR A 58 9.92 4.39 -4.57
CA TYR A 58 10.00 5.73 -5.18
C TYR A 58 8.94 5.96 -6.27
N PRO A 59 8.81 5.11 -7.31
CA PRO A 59 7.77 5.28 -8.30
C PRO A 59 6.36 5.09 -7.71
N LEU A 60 6.16 4.17 -6.77
CA LEU A 60 4.85 3.97 -6.13
C LEU A 60 4.42 5.19 -5.31
N GLY A 61 5.33 5.80 -4.54
CA GLY A 61 5.00 7.01 -3.81
C GLY A 61 4.56 8.14 -4.74
N VAL A 62 5.18 8.28 -5.93
CA VAL A 62 4.72 9.22 -6.96
C VAL A 62 3.30 8.87 -7.42
N LEU A 63 3.04 7.61 -7.78
CA LEU A 63 1.73 7.18 -8.28
C LEU A 63 0.62 7.38 -7.24
N PHE A 64 0.86 7.04 -5.98
CA PHE A 64 -0.10 7.28 -4.90
C PHE A 64 -0.34 8.77 -4.69
N CYS A 65 0.71 9.59 -4.62
CA CYS A 65 0.56 11.04 -4.45
C CYS A 65 -0.20 11.68 -5.62
N LEU A 66 0.11 11.29 -6.86
CA LEU A 66 -0.62 11.77 -8.05
C LEU A 66 -2.10 11.38 -8.01
N PHE A 67 -2.41 10.14 -7.62
CA PHE A 67 -3.78 9.69 -7.53
C PHE A 67 -4.56 10.44 -6.44
N GLY A 68 -4.01 10.50 -5.23
CA GLY A 68 -4.64 11.21 -4.14
C GLY A 68 -4.85 12.70 -4.44
N TRP A 69 -3.86 13.35 -5.07
CA TRP A 69 -3.97 14.73 -5.53
C TRP A 69 -5.06 14.90 -6.59
N SER A 70 -5.15 14.00 -7.58
CA SER A 70 -6.21 14.07 -8.59
C SER A 70 -7.62 13.98 -7.98
N ILE A 71 -7.79 13.19 -6.93
CA ILE A 71 -9.06 13.13 -6.17
C ILE A 71 -9.34 14.47 -5.49
N THR A 72 -8.36 15.05 -4.78
CA THR A 72 -8.57 16.32 -4.06
C THR A 72 -8.87 17.49 -4.99
N GLN A 73 -8.34 17.47 -6.22
CA GLN A 73 -8.59 18.52 -7.21
C GLN A 73 -9.94 18.38 -7.90
N GLN A 74 -10.32 17.17 -8.30
CA GLN A 74 -11.50 16.95 -9.17
C GLN A 74 -12.76 16.62 -8.37
N PHE A 75 -12.63 16.07 -7.17
CA PHE A 75 -13.75 15.63 -6.32
C PHE A 75 -13.70 16.27 -4.93
N GLY A 76 -13.07 17.44 -4.82
CA GLY A 76 -12.82 18.16 -3.56
C GLY A 76 -14.08 18.63 -2.84
N ASP A 77 -15.20 18.81 -3.56
CA ASP A 77 -16.49 19.20 -2.98
C ASP A 77 -17.07 18.13 -2.06
N SER A 78 -16.73 16.86 -2.28
CA SER A 78 -17.06 15.77 -1.36
C SER A 78 -15.99 15.66 -0.28
N ILE A 79 -16.33 16.06 0.95
CA ILE A 79 -15.42 15.98 2.10
C ILE A 79 -14.84 14.57 2.30
N LEU A 80 -15.64 13.52 2.07
CA LEU A 80 -15.21 12.13 2.24
C LEU A 80 -14.20 11.70 1.17
N LEU A 81 -14.41 12.11 -0.10
CA LEU A 81 -13.45 11.85 -1.17
C LEU A 81 -12.18 12.69 -1.00
N SER A 82 -12.31 13.96 -0.60
CA SER A 82 -11.18 14.83 -0.31
C SER A 82 -10.28 14.26 0.79
N ILE A 83 -10.86 13.85 1.93
CA ILE A 83 -10.10 13.19 3.01
C ILE A 83 -9.47 11.89 2.51
N SER A 84 -10.19 11.09 1.72
CA SER A 84 -9.64 9.86 1.14
C SER A 84 -8.44 10.13 0.22
N GLY A 85 -8.51 11.18 -0.61
CA GLY A 85 -7.40 11.65 -1.44
C GLY A 85 -6.16 12.02 -0.61
N TRP A 86 -6.34 12.79 0.47
CA TRP A 86 -5.25 13.11 1.41
C TRP A 86 -4.67 11.88 2.10
N LEU A 87 -5.50 10.91 2.50
CA LEU A 87 -5.00 9.65 3.07
C LEU A 87 -4.15 8.88 2.06
N ILE A 88 -4.52 8.88 0.77
CA ILE A 88 -3.73 8.25 -0.31
C ILE A 88 -2.40 9.00 -0.51
N ILE A 89 -2.37 10.34 -0.43
CA ILE A 89 -1.11 11.11 -0.45
C ILE A 89 -0.23 10.74 0.74
N VAL A 90 -0.79 10.70 1.95
CA VAL A 90 -0.07 10.27 3.16
C VAL A 90 0.49 8.86 3.01
N HIS A 91 -0.25 7.96 2.38
CA HIS A 91 0.23 6.62 2.02
C HIS A 91 1.43 6.66 1.07
N GLY A 92 1.38 7.51 0.03
CA GLY A 92 2.48 7.72 -0.91
C GLY A 92 3.75 8.25 -0.23
N ILE A 93 3.61 9.25 0.64
CA ILE A 93 4.72 9.80 1.43
C ILE A 93 5.29 8.73 2.37
N GLY A 94 4.43 7.98 3.07
CA GLY A 94 4.85 6.86 3.91
C GLY A 94 5.63 5.80 3.11
N THR A 95 5.24 5.55 1.86
CA THR A 95 5.94 4.62 0.96
C THR A 95 7.36 5.09 0.65
N TRP A 96 7.58 6.40 0.44
CA TRP A 96 8.92 6.96 0.28
C TRP A 96 9.76 6.86 1.55
N VAL A 97 9.18 7.19 2.71
CA VAL A 97 9.87 7.09 3.99
C VAL A 97 10.31 5.64 4.25
N ALA A 98 9.42 4.66 4.05
CA ALA A 98 9.77 3.25 4.19
C ALA A 98 10.83 2.78 3.19
N GLY A 99 10.89 3.39 2.00
CA GLY A 99 11.92 3.08 1.01
C GLY A 99 13.29 3.69 1.32
N PHE A 100 13.31 4.89 1.91
CA PHE A 100 14.54 5.59 2.28
C PHE A 100 15.15 5.06 3.58
N PHE A 101 14.31 4.66 4.55
CA PHE A 101 14.74 4.04 5.80
C PHE A 101 14.46 2.53 5.72
N PRO A 102 15.47 1.70 5.39
CA PRO A 102 15.26 0.26 5.30
C PRO A 102 14.99 -0.34 6.68
N MET A 103 14.20 -1.41 6.70
CA MET A 103 14.07 -2.23 7.90
C MET A 103 15.33 -3.06 8.16
N ASP A 104 15.48 -3.53 9.40
CA ASP A 104 16.57 -4.43 9.75
C ASP A 104 16.43 -5.79 9.04
N LYS A 105 17.57 -6.47 8.84
CA LYS A 105 17.62 -7.78 8.19
C LYS A 105 16.80 -8.85 8.93
N ASP A 106 16.83 -8.82 10.26
CA ASP A 106 15.95 -9.66 11.08
C ASP A 106 14.67 -8.88 11.41
N PRO A 107 13.53 -9.21 10.77
CA PRO A 107 12.26 -8.54 11.04
C PRO A 107 11.72 -8.80 12.46
N TYR A 108 12.33 -9.72 13.22
CA TYR A 108 11.91 -10.12 14.57
C TYR A 108 12.86 -9.68 15.67
N THR A 109 13.85 -8.82 15.34
CA THR A 109 14.78 -8.29 16.34
C THR A 109 14.03 -7.56 17.46
N LYS A 110 14.49 -7.75 18.70
CA LYS A 110 13.96 -7.02 19.88
C LYS A 110 14.64 -5.66 20.09
N SER A 111 15.68 -5.38 19.31
CA SER A 111 16.47 -4.14 19.39
C SER A 111 16.54 -3.50 18.00
N PRO A 112 15.41 -3.01 17.47
CA PRO A 112 15.36 -2.46 16.12
C PRO A 112 16.18 -1.18 16.02
N SER A 113 16.93 -1.04 14.93
CA SER A 113 17.64 0.19 14.60
C SER A 113 16.67 1.38 14.44
N VAL A 114 17.20 2.60 14.50
CA VAL A 114 16.41 3.82 14.26
C VAL A 114 15.77 3.81 12.87
N HIS A 115 16.50 3.34 11.85
CA HIS A 115 15.97 3.19 10.50
C HIS A 115 14.79 2.22 10.48
N CYS A 116 14.91 1.07 11.14
CA CYS A 116 13.82 0.09 11.24
C CYS A 116 12.61 0.63 12.00
N GLN A 117 12.81 1.46 13.03
CA GLN A 117 11.71 2.11 13.74
C GLN A 117 10.98 3.10 12.84
N ILE A 118 11.70 3.95 12.09
CA ILE A 118 11.11 4.89 11.14
C ILE A 118 10.34 4.12 10.05
N HIS A 119 10.94 3.07 9.49
CA HIS A 119 10.29 2.17 8.53
C HIS A 119 8.98 1.61 9.07
N SER A 120 8.98 1.14 10.32
CA SER A 120 7.82 0.50 10.94
C SER A 120 6.69 1.50 11.18
N TRP A 121 7.01 2.72 11.61
CA TRP A 121 6.04 3.80 11.75
C TRP A 121 5.46 4.23 10.40
N ALA A 122 6.30 4.37 9.37
CA ALA A 122 5.84 4.63 8.01
C ALA A 122 4.89 3.53 7.52
N GLY A 123 5.24 2.26 7.74
CA GLY A 123 4.40 1.12 7.42
C GLY A 123 3.05 1.11 8.17
N LEU A 124 3.03 1.55 9.43
CA LEU A 124 1.78 1.69 10.20
C LEU A 124 0.90 2.81 9.63
N ILE A 125 1.47 3.97 9.30
CA ILE A 125 0.75 5.10 8.69
C ILE A 125 0.17 4.69 7.33
N MET A 126 0.98 4.00 6.51
CA MET A 126 0.54 3.42 5.23
C MET A 126 -0.61 2.43 5.41
N LEU A 127 -0.53 1.58 6.43
CA LEU A 127 -1.57 0.60 6.74
C LEU A 127 -2.88 1.30 7.11
N LEU A 128 -2.83 2.28 8.01
CA LEU A 128 -4.02 2.98 8.52
C LEU A 128 -4.67 3.83 7.43
N SER A 129 -3.89 4.58 6.66
CA SER A 129 -4.40 5.44 5.58
C SER A 129 -5.28 4.66 4.59
N LEU A 130 -4.78 3.55 4.04
CA LEU A 130 -5.55 2.72 3.10
C LEU A 130 -6.53 1.74 3.76
N LEU A 131 -6.59 1.68 5.09
CA LEU A 131 -7.68 0.99 5.79
C LEU A 131 -8.85 1.95 6.05
N ILE A 132 -8.56 3.21 6.38
CA ILE A 132 -9.55 4.22 6.72
C ILE A 132 -10.23 4.76 5.45
N ALA A 133 -9.49 5.02 4.37
CA ALA A 133 -10.02 5.58 3.14
C ALA A 133 -11.24 4.80 2.56
N PRO A 134 -11.20 3.47 2.36
CA PRO A 134 -12.38 2.71 1.91
C PRO A 134 -13.56 2.76 2.89
N LEU A 135 -13.30 2.87 4.20
CA LEU A 135 -14.37 3.02 5.19
C LEU A 135 -15.06 4.38 5.06
N LEU A 136 -14.32 5.46 4.81
CA LEU A 136 -14.91 6.78 4.54
C LEU A 136 -15.76 6.76 3.28
N VAL A 137 -15.26 6.13 2.21
CA VAL A 137 -15.99 6.03 0.94
C VAL A 137 -17.30 5.24 1.06
N THR A 138 -17.43 4.34 2.03
CA THR A 138 -18.68 3.62 2.32
C THR A 138 -19.84 4.57 2.63
N PHE A 139 -19.56 5.77 3.15
CA PHE A 139 -20.54 6.78 3.51
C PHE A 139 -20.64 7.94 2.50
N SER A 140 -19.98 7.82 1.34
CA SER A 140 -19.99 8.86 0.29
C SER A 140 -21.25 8.80 -0.60
N ASP A 141 -21.32 9.71 -1.55
CA ASP A 141 -22.36 9.79 -2.58
C ASP A 141 -22.04 8.94 -3.84
N LEU A 142 -20.97 8.14 -3.80
CA LEU A 142 -20.66 7.20 -4.88
C LEU A 142 -21.74 6.10 -5.02
N PRO A 143 -21.83 5.42 -6.20
CA PRO A 143 -22.80 4.36 -6.42
C PRO A 143 -22.83 3.31 -5.30
N ALA A 144 -24.03 2.82 -4.97
CA ALA A 144 -24.24 1.91 -3.85
C ALA A 144 -23.37 0.65 -3.94
N GLU A 145 -23.22 0.11 -5.14
CA GLU A 145 -22.39 -1.06 -5.45
C GLU A 145 -20.92 -0.79 -5.10
N PHE A 146 -20.42 0.42 -5.39
CA PHE A 146 -19.04 0.79 -5.07
C PHE A 146 -18.82 1.02 -3.57
N ARG A 147 -19.81 1.55 -2.87
CA ARG A 147 -19.76 1.69 -1.40
C ARG A 147 -19.72 0.33 -0.71
N VAL A 148 -20.53 -0.63 -1.18
CA VAL A 148 -20.48 -2.02 -0.73
C VAL A 148 -19.12 -2.65 -1.04
N PHE A 149 -18.60 -2.48 -2.25
CA PHE A 149 -17.26 -2.95 -2.63
C PHE A 149 -16.16 -2.38 -1.72
N SER A 150 -16.25 -1.10 -1.37
CA SER A 150 -15.32 -0.43 -0.46
C SER A 150 -15.35 -1.05 0.95
N LEU A 151 -16.54 -1.27 1.50
CA LEU A 151 -16.71 -1.94 2.79
C LEU A 151 -16.14 -3.36 2.77
N LEU A 152 -16.43 -4.14 1.72
CA LEU A 152 -15.94 -5.51 1.59
C LEU A 152 -14.40 -5.55 1.53
N CYS A 153 -13.77 -4.66 0.76
CA CYS A 153 -12.31 -4.57 0.71
C CYS A 153 -11.72 -4.22 2.08
N ALA A 154 -12.33 -3.31 2.83
CA ALA A 154 -11.90 -2.97 4.19
C ALA A 154 -12.02 -4.16 5.16
N ILE A 155 -13.14 -4.90 5.11
CA ILE A 155 -13.36 -6.10 5.93
C ILE A 155 -12.31 -7.17 5.62
N VAL A 156 -12.08 -7.46 4.34
CA VAL A 156 -11.07 -8.45 3.92
C VAL A 156 -9.66 -8.01 4.35
N ALA A 157 -9.33 -6.73 4.14
CA ALA A 157 -8.05 -6.17 4.54
C ALA A 157 -7.83 -6.29 6.06
N PHE A 158 -8.85 -5.97 6.86
CA PHE A 158 -8.80 -6.07 8.32
C PHE A 158 -8.69 -7.54 8.79
N TYR A 159 -9.47 -8.45 8.21
CA TYR A 159 -9.41 -9.88 8.50
C TYR A 159 -7.99 -10.42 8.32
N PHE A 160 -7.37 -10.15 7.17
CA PHE A 160 -6.01 -10.61 6.90
C PHE A 160 -4.95 -9.85 7.70
N LEU A 161 -5.22 -8.61 8.10
CA LEU A 161 -4.35 -7.88 9.03
C LEU A 161 -4.29 -8.58 10.39
N VAL A 162 -5.43 -9.02 10.93
CA VAL A 162 -5.48 -9.78 12.18
C VAL A 162 -4.75 -11.11 12.04
N LYS A 163 -4.90 -11.80 10.90
CA LYS A 163 -4.15 -13.03 10.60
C LYS A 163 -2.65 -12.78 10.53
N MET A 164 -2.23 -11.69 9.88
CA MET A 164 -0.83 -11.26 9.79
C MET A 164 -0.26 -11.01 11.19
N ALA A 165 -0.96 -10.29 12.06
CA ALA A 165 -0.51 -10.03 13.43
C ALA A 165 -0.28 -11.32 14.24
N ARG A 166 -1.11 -12.35 14.04
CA ARG A 166 -0.91 -13.68 14.63
C ARG A 166 0.30 -14.40 14.00
N ALA A 167 0.44 -14.31 12.67
CA ALA A 167 1.55 -14.89 11.93
C ALA A 167 2.91 -14.29 12.29
N VAL A 168 3.00 -13.00 12.65
CA VAL A 168 4.23 -12.40 13.19
C VAL A 168 4.68 -13.13 14.45
N LYS A 169 3.75 -13.41 15.38
CA LYS A 169 4.06 -14.12 16.63
C LYS A 169 4.48 -15.57 16.37
N GLN A 170 3.90 -16.20 15.36
CA GLN A 170 4.17 -17.58 14.97
C GLN A 170 5.38 -17.73 14.04
N LYS A 171 5.89 -16.63 13.47
CA LYS A 171 6.94 -16.59 12.45
C LYS A 171 6.63 -17.48 11.24
N GLN A 172 5.37 -17.56 10.83
CA GLN A 172 4.91 -18.39 9.73
C GLN A 172 3.85 -17.68 8.89
N ASN A 173 3.95 -17.79 7.58
CA ASN A 173 2.99 -17.29 6.59
C ASN A 173 2.72 -15.77 6.67
N VAL A 174 3.63 -15.00 7.27
CA VAL A 174 3.41 -13.56 7.47
C VAL A 174 3.39 -12.80 6.15
N GLY A 175 4.21 -13.22 5.18
CA GLY A 175 4.23 -12.69 3.82
C GLY A 175 2.91 -12.89 3.08
N LEU A 176 2.28 -14.05 3.25
CA LEU A 176 0.98 -14.36 2.65
C LEU A 176 -0.09 -13.41 3.18
N PHE A 177 -0.25 -13.32 4.51
CA PHE A 177 -1.30 -12.51 5.11
C PHE A 177 -1.06 -11.00 4.93
N GLN A 178 0.21 -10.56 4.91
CA GLN A 178 0.52 -9.17 4.54
C GLN A 178 0.04 -8.86 3.12
N ARG A 179 0.32 -9.74 2.16
CA ARG A 179 -0.10 -9.55 0.76
C ARG A 179 -1.60 -9.57 0.62
N LEU A 180 -2.29 -10.54 1.21
CA LEU A 180 -3.75 -10.59 1.13
C LEU A 180 -4.40 -9.35 1.78
N SER A 181 -3.88 -8.88 2.91
CA SER A 181 -4.36 -7.64 3.54
C SER A 181 -4.11 -6.42 2.66
N TYR A 182 -2.90 -6.30 2.11
CA TYR A 182 -2.50 -5.11 1.37
C TYR A 182 -3.10 -5.07 -0.04
N TRP A 183 -3.15 -6.19 -0.77
CA TRP A 183 -3.74 -6.26 -2.10
C TRP A 183 -5.26 -6.08 -2.07
N ALA A 184 -5.96 -6.43 -0.98
CA ALA A 184 -7.36 -6.04 -0.83
C ALA A 184 -7.56 -4.51 -0.85
N LYS A 185 -6.65 -3.76 -0.21
CA LYS A 185 -6.65 -2.29 -0.23
C LYS A 185 -6.27 -1.73 -1.60
N LEU A 186 -5.31 -2.37 -2.27
CA LEU A 186 -4.90 -1.98 -3.63
C LEU A 186 -6.00 -2.27 -4.66
N LEU A 187 -6.73 -3.38 -4.53
CA LEU A 187 -7.89 -3.66 -5.37
C LEU A 187 -8.97 -2.58 -5.21
N TRP A 188 -9.23 -2.13 -3.98
CA TRP A 188 -10.09 -0.98 -3.75
C TRP A 188 -9.57 0.28 -4.45
N LEU A 189 -8.28 0.57 -4.32
CA LEU A 189 -7.64 1.73 -4.96
C LEU A 189 -7.78 1.71 -6.49
N ALA A 190 -7.57 0.55 -7.12
CA ALA A 190 -7.78 0.36 -8.56
C ALA A 190 -9.25 0.52 -8.95
N GLY A 191 -10.17 -0.03 -8.15
CA GLY A 191 -11.61 0.15 -8.38
C GLY A 191 -12.03 1.61 -8.31
N LEU A 192 -11.54 2.36 -7.31
CA LEU A 192 -11.81 3.79 -7.16
C LEU A 192 -11.25 4.58 -8.35
N SER A 193 -10.01 4.27 -8.74
CA SER A 193 -9.34 4.86 -9.89
C SER A 193 -10.14 4.68 -11.18
N LEU A 194 -10.61 3.47 -11.46
CA LEU A 194 -11.43 3.18 -12.64
C LEU A 194 -12.80 3.86 -12.60
N LEU A 195 -13.47 3.84 -11.44
CA LEU A 195 -14.77 4.48 -11.26
C LEU A 195 -14.69 5.98 -11.56
N LEU A 196 -13.76 6.68 -10.89
CA LEU A 196 -13.60 8.12 -11.02
C LEU A 196 -13.10 8.53 -12.41
N TRP A 197 -12.29 7.69 -13.07
CA TRP A 197 -11.85 7.94 -14.44
C TRP A 197 -12.99 7.85 -15.46
N SER A 198 -13.99 7.01 -15.19
CA SER A 198 -15.15 6.80 -16.07
C SER A 198 -16.35 7.72 -15.80
N ALA A 199 -16.27 8.53 -14.74
CA ALA A 199 -17.29 9.50 -14.35
C ALA A 199 -17.21 10.78 -15.21
#